data_AF-A0A7S1FMD6-F1
#
_entry.id   AF-A0A7S1FMD6-F1
#
_cell.length_a   1.000
_cell.length_b   1.000
_cell.length_c   1.000
_cell.angle_alpha   90.00
_cell.angle_beta   90.00
_cell.angle_gamma   90.00
#
_symmetry.space_group_name_H-M   'P 1'
#
loop_
_entity.id
_entity.type
_entity.pdbx_description
1 polymer ?
#
loop_
_entity_poly.entity_id
_entity_poly.type
_entity_poly.pdbx_seq_one_letter_code
_entity_poly.pdbx_strand_id
1 'polypeptide(L)'
;MSFLDKMKAAGKSIVDSGAKTMLKTDVVFMEREIKNRKQAFGVEIYELMEALETDNTLSVEEKEGSLRMAFDRARKDVALIYVKIDHKFEEMRILEEVQFTGNYEDSIATEHSGMSRGPRRYH
;
A
#
# COMPACT_ATOMS: atom_id res chain seq x y z
N MET A 1 -33.31 13.79 1.25
CA MET A 1 -32.04 13.77 0.48
C MET A 1 -32.26 14.36 -0.89
N SER A 2 -31.50 15.39 -1.25
CA SER A 2 -31.53 16.01 -2.58
C SER A 2 -30.84 15.13 -3.63
N PHE A 3 -31.20 15.28 -4.91
CA PHE A 3 -30.52 14.62 -6.03
C PHE A 3 -29.02 14.97 -6.09
N LEU A 4 -28.68 16.21 -5.72
CA LEU A 4 -27.28 16.67 -5.63
C LEU A 4 -26.48 15.94 -4.54
N ASP A 5 -27.11 15.61 -3.40
CA ASP A 5 -26.44 14.89 -2.30
C ASP A 5 -26.12 13.45 -2.72
N LYS A 6 -27.05 12.79 -3.40
CA LYS A 6 -26.84 11.44 -3.96
C LYS A 6 -25.72 11.42 -5.00
N MET A 7 -25.64 12.46 -5.84
CA MET A 7 -24.59 12.57 -6.87
C MET A 7 -23.21 12.81 -6.24
N LYS A 8 -23.13 13.63 -5.19
CA LYS A 8 -21.89 13.89 -4.44
C LYS A 8 -21.40 12.64 -3.69
N ALA A 9 -22.31 11.91 -3.05
CA ALA A 9 -22.01 10.65 -2.37
C ALA A 9 -21.52 9.56 -3.35
N ALA A 10 -22.19 9.42 -4.50
CA ALA A 10 -21.76 8.50 -5.55
C ALA A 10 -20.38 8.88 -6.13
N GLY A 11 -20.12 10.17 -6.35
CA GLY A 11 -18.82 10.66 -6.81
C GLY A 11 -17.67 10.35 -5.84
N LYS A 12 -17.89 10.57 -4.53
CA LYS A 12 -16.90 10.25 -3.49
C LYS A 12 -16.59 8.75 -3.45
N SER A 13 -17.62 7.90 -3.47
CA SER A 13 -17.46 6.44 -3.46
C SER A 13 -16.66 5.90 -4.66
N ILE A 14 -16.88 6.45 -5.86
CA ILE A 14 -16.14 6.07 -7.08
C ILE A 14 -14.67 6.47 -6.99
N VAL A 15 -14.38 7.69 -6.53
CA VAL A 15 -13.00 8.19 -6.38
C VAL A 15 -12.22 7.34 -5.37
N ASP A 16 -12.83 7.01 -4.23
CA ASP A 16 -12.18 6.21 -3.18
C ASP A 16 -11.93 4.75 -3.64
N SER A 17 -12.87 4.17 -4.41
CA SER A 17 -12.69 2.84 -5.01
C SER A 17 -11.55 2.82 -6.04
N GLY A 18 -11.43 3.90 -6.83
CA GLY A 18 -10.31 4.10 -7.76
C GLY A 18 -8.97 4.18 -7.03
N ALA A 19 -8.89 4.99 -5.97
CA ALA A 19 -7.68 5.12 -5.14
C ALA A 19 -7.26 3.77 -4.53
N LYS A 20 -8.21 3.02 -3.97
CA LYS A 20 -7.94 1.67 -3.42
C LYS A 20 -7.44 0.69 -4.48
N THR A 21 -8.00 0.76 -5.69
CA THR A 21 -7.56 -0.09 -6.80
C THR A 21 -6.13 0.22 -7.21
N MET A 22 -5.76 1.50 -7.27
CA MET A 22 -4.38 1.92 -7.55
C MET A 22 -3.41 1.40 -6.49
N LEU A 23 -3.75 1.54 -5.20
CA LEU A 23 -2.90 1.04 -4.10
C LEU A 23 -2.71 -0.48 -4.16
N LYS A 24 -3.76 -1.25 -4.51
CA LYS A 24 -3.64 -2.69 -4.74
C LYS A 24 -2.73 -3.03 -5.91
N THR A 25 -2.84 -2.28 -7.00
CA THR A 25 -1.96 -2.44 -8.16
C THR A 25 -0.51 -2.19 -7.77
N ASP A 26 -0.23 -1.13 -7.00
CA ASP A 26 1.10 -0.83 -6.49
C ASP A 26 1.66 -1.97 -5.63
N VAL A 27 0.86 -2.53 -4.72
CA VAL A 27 1.26 -3.70 -3.91
C VAL A 27 1.64 -4.88 -4.81
N VAL A 28 0.83 -5.21 -5.83
CA VAL A 28 1.15 -6.30 -6.77
C VAL A 28 2.44 -6.03 -7.55
N PHE A 29 2.71 -4.79 -7.94
CA PHE A 29 3.99 -4.43 -8.57
C PHE A 29 5.16 -4.62 -7.61
N MET A 30 5.03 -4.22 -6.35
CA MET A 30 6.06 -4.42 -5.32
C MET A 30 6.32 -5.90 -5.03
N GLU A 31 5.28 -6.74 -5.00
CA GLU A 31 5.44 -8.19 -4.85
C GLU A 31 6.22 -8.81 -6.02
N ARG A 32 5.98 -8.33 -7.25
CA ARG A 32 6.76 -8.72 -8.43
C ARG A 32 8.21 -8.25 -8.29
N GLU A 33 8.43 -7.04 -7.78
CA GLU A 33 9.79 -6.53 -7.54
C GLU A 33 10.55 -7.39 -6.53
N ILE A 34 9.92 -7.84 -5.44
CA ILE A 34 10.54 -8.78 -4.49
C ILE A 34 10.97 -10.07 -5.19
N LYS A 35 10.14 -10.63 -6.07
CA LYS A 35 10.49 -11.83 -6.84
C LYS A 35 11.69 -11.57 -7.74
N ASN A 36 11.68 -10.44 -8.46
CA ASN A 36 12.79 -10.05 -9.33
C ASN A 36 14.10 -9.86 -8.55
N ARG A 37 14.05 -9.25 -7.35
CA ARG A 37 15.23 -9.09 -6.47
C ARG A 37 15.79 -10.42 -6.01
N LYS A 38 14.93 -11.36 -5.63
CA LYS A 38 15.35 -12.72 -5.24
C LYS A 38 15.96 -13.49 -6.42
N GLN A 39 15.42 -13.32 -7.63
CA GLN A 39 15.98 -13.93 -8.85
C GLN A 39 17.33 -13.32 -9.20
N ALA A 40 17.45 -11.98 -9.20
CA ALA A 40 18.70 -11.28 -9.46
C ALA A 40 19.80 -11.68 -8.46
N PHE A 41 19.44 -11.82 -7.17
CA PHE A 41 20.35 -12.37 -6.16
C PHE A 41 20.81 -13.79 -6.50
N GLY A 42 19.91 -14.67 -6.95
CA GLY A 42 20.29 -16.03 -7.36
C GLY A 42 21.29 -16.05 -8.52
N VAL A 43 21.10 -15.16 -9.49
CA VAL A 43 22.06 -14.98 -10.61
C VAL A 43 23.40 -14.45 -10.10
N GLU A 44 23.39 -13.39 -9.28
CA GLU A 44 24.60 -12.80 -8.68
C GLU A 44 25.40 -13.84 -7.87
N ILE A 45 24.71 -14.69 -7.09
CA ILE A 45 25.38 -15.76 -6.34
C ILE A 45 25.99 -16.81 -7.25
N TYR A 46 25.29 -17.20 -8.32
CA TYR A 46 25.84 -18.15 -9.28
C TYR A 46 27.11 -17.60 -9.93
N GLU A 47 27.08 -16.35 -10.40
CA GLU A 47 28.23 -15.68 -11.00
C GLU A 47 29.40 -15.56 -10.00
N LEU A 48 29.11 -15.22 -8.74
CA LEU A 48 30.12 -15.20 -7.68
C LEU A 48 30.73 -16.57 -7.46
N MET A 49 29.91 -17.63 -7.40
CA MET A 49 30.38 -19.01 -7.23
C MET A 49 31.24 -19.49 -8.41
N GLU A 50 30.85 -19.20 -9.65
CA GLU A 50 31.63 -19.50 -10.85
C GLU A 50 32.99 -18.77 -10.84
N ALA A 51 33.00 -17.51 -10.41
CA ALA A 51 34.24 -16.76 -10.20
C ALA A 51 35.12 -17.39 -9.11
N LEU A 52 34.53 -18.02 -8.08
CA LEU A 52 35.30 -18.70 -7.03
C LEU A 52 36.06 -19.92 -7.54
N GLU A 53 35.48 -20.65 -8.50
CA GLU A 53 36.09 -21.83 -9.11
C GLU A 53 37.24 -21.48 -10.07
N THR A 54 37.14 -20.32 -10.71
CA THR A 54 38.08 -19.89 -11.76
C THR A 54 39.20 -19.00 -11.23
N ASP A 55 38.94 -18.18 -10.22
CA ASP A 55 39.89 -17.23 -9.67
C ASP A 55 40.61 -17.78 -8.42
N ASN A 56 41.88 -18.15 -8.56
CA ASN A 56 42.73 -18.60 -7.45
C ASN A 56 43.49 -17.46 -6.75
N THR A 57 43.25 -16.21 -7.12
CA THR A 57 43.99 -15.05 -6.56
C THR A 57 43.40 -14.55 -5.25
N LEU A 58 42.08 -14.66 -5.07
CA LEU A 58 41.37 -14.22 -3.87
C LEU A 58 41.41 -15.28 -2.77
N SER A 59 41.58 -14.83 -1.52
CA SER A 59 41.52 -15.71 -0.36
C SER A 59 40.09 -16.23 -0.13
N VAL A 60 39.96 -17.34 0.59
CA VAL A 60 38.64 -17.91 0.94
C VAL A 60 37.79 -16.88 1.72
N GLU A 61 38.42 -16.10 2.59
CA GLU A 61 37.76 -15.05 3.38
C GLU A 61 37.23 -13.90 2.52
N GLU A 62 37.98 -13.45 1.51
CA GLU A 62 37.55 -12.39 0.58
C GLU A 62 36.36 -12.84 -0.28
N LYS A 63 36.41 -14.11 -0.69
CA LYS A 63 35.35 -14.78 -1.45
C LYS A 63 34.07 -14.92 -0.61
N GLU A 64 34.19 -15.39 0.62
CA GLU A 64 33.06 -15.48 1.55
C GLU A 64 32.48 -14.10 1.88
N GLY A 65 33.35 -13.09 2.04
CA GLY A 65 32.95 -11.70 2.25
C GLY A 65 32.03 -11.20 1.14
N SER A 66 32.37 -11.49 -0.12
CA SER A 66 31.58 -11.08 -1.28
C SER A 66 30.19 -11.73 -1.32
N LEU A 67 30.09 -13.02 -1.00
CA LEU A 67 28.81 -13.73 -0.89
C LEU A 67 27.92 -13.16 0.22
N ARG A 68 28.50 -12.89 1.40
CA ARG A 68 27.77 -12.28 2.52
C ARG A 68 27.26 -10.88 2.16
N MET A 69 28.08 -10.08 1.50
CA MET A 69 27.68 -8.73 1.05
C MET A 69 26.53 -8.78 0.03
N ALA A 70 26.57 -9.69 -0.93
CA ALA A 70 25.48 -9.88 -1.90
C ALA A 70 24.18 -10.28 -1.19
N PHE A 71 24.25 -11.20 -0.23
CA PHE A 71 23.09 -11.59 0.58
C PHE A 71 22.52 -10.43 1.40
N ASP A 72 23.37 -9.69 2.11
CA ASP A 72 22.92 -8.57 2.93
C ASP A 72 22.26 -7.47 2.10
N ARG A 73 22.78 -7.21 0.90
CA ARG A 73 22.17 -6.27 -0.05
C ARG A 73 20.78 -6.74 -0.47
N ALA A 74 20.67 -7.97 -0.96
CA ALA A 74 19.39 -8.53 -1.40
C ALA A 74 18.35 -8.58 -0.27
N ARG A 75 18.79 -8.94 0.95
CA ARG A 75 17.94 -8.96 2.14
C ARG A 75 17.43 -7.56 2.50
N LYS A 76 18.29 -6.54 2.49
CA LYS A 76 17.91 -5.15 2.77
C LYS A 76 16.92 -4.61 1.74
N ASP A 77 17.16 -4.86 0.46
CA ASP A 77 16.26 -4.46 -0.63
C ASP A 77 14.87 -5.06 -0.44
N VAL A 78 14.80 -6.37 -0.20
CA VAL A 78 13.52 -7.08 0.03
C VAL A 78 12.82 -6.55 1.28
N ALA A 79 13.54 -6.34 2.38
CA ALA A 79 12.96 -5.80 3.61
C ALA A 79 12.36 -4.40 3.40
N LEU A 80 13.05 -3.54 2.65
CA LEU A 80 12.56 -2.19 2.35
C LEU A 80 11.28 -2.22 1.50
N ILE A 81 11.17 -3.16 0.55
CA ILE A 81 9.94 -3.32 -0.24
C ILE A 81 8.79 -3.81 0.65
N TYR A 82 9.04 -4.73 1.59
CA TYR A 82 8.00 -5.15 2.56
C TYR A 82 7.49 -3.98 3.40
N VAL A 83 8.37 -3.11 3.90
CA VAL A 83 7.96 -1.91 4.64
C VAL A 83 7.06 -1.00 3.79
N LYS A 84 7.36 -0.85 2.49
CA LYS A 84 6.52 -0.08 1.57
C LYS A 84 5.15 -0.73 1.35
N ILE A 85 5.11 -2.05 1.22
CA ILE A 85 3.86 -2.81 1.10
C ILE A 85 3.00 -2.59 2.35
N ASP A 86 3.58 -2.70 3.54
CA ASP A 86 2.87 -2.48 4.81
C ASP A 86 2.29 -1.06 4.89
N HIS A 87 3.06 -0.04 4.47
CA HIS A 87 2.56 1.32 4.40
C HIS A 87 1.36 1.47 3.44
N LYS A 88 1.40 0.77 2.29
CA LYS A 88 0.29 0.79 1.33
C LYS A 88 -0.95 0.07 1.85
N PHE A 89 -0.78 -0.99 2.64
CA PHE A 89 -1.90 -1.62 3.35
C PHE A 89 -2.51 -0.69 4.39
N GLU A 90 -1.70 0.05 5.13
CA GLU A 90 -2.20 1.02 6.10
C GLU A 90 -2.94 2.18 5.44
N GLU A 91 -2.42 2.71 4.31
CA GLU A 91 -3.15 3.70 3.50
C GLU A 91 -4.53 3.19 3.07
N MET A 92 -4.62 1.93 2.62
CA MET A 92 -5.91 1.32 2.27
C MET A 92 -6.84 1.16 3.48
N ARG A 93 -6.32 0.80 4.65
CA ARG A 93 -7.09 0.67 5.88
C ARG A 93 -7.69 2.01 6.30
N ILE A 94 -6.91 3.08 6.25
CA ILE A 94 -7.39 4.44 6.56
C ILE A 94 -8.51 4.85 5.59
N LEU A 95 -8.37 4.56 4.29
CA LEU A 95 -9.43 4.85 3.32
C LEU A 95 -10.73 4.08 3.60
N GLU A 96 -10.64 2.84 4.09
CA GLU A 96 -11.80 2.06 4.53
C GLU A 96 -12.46 2.63 5.80
N GLU A 97 -11.66 3.05 6.79
CA GLU A 97 -12.16 3.63 8.04
C GLU A 97 -12.83 5.00 7.82
N VAL A 98 -12.29 5.83 6.93
CA VAL A 98 -12.90 7.12 6.54
C VAL A 98 -14.24 6.93 5.80
N GLN A 99 -14.39 5.85 5.04
CA GLN A 99 -15.69 5.50 4.43
C GLN A 99 -16.74 5.12 5.47
N PHE A 100 -16.33 4.44 6.54
CA PHE A 100 -17.25 4.02 7.60
C PHE A 100 -17.73 5.21 8.45
N THR A 101 -16.82 6.10 8.85
CA THR A 101 -17.14 7.25 9.71
C THR A 101 -17.93 8.35 8.98
N GLY A 102 -17.63 8.61 7.70
CA GLY A 102 -18.36 9.59 6.90
C GLY A 102 -19.85 9.27 6.70
N ASN A 103 -20.23 7.99 6.76
CA ASN A 103 -21.64 7.59 6.66
C ASN A 103 -22.44 7.85 7.95
N TYR A 104 -21.78 7.91 9.11
CA TYR A 104 -22.46 8.19 10.39
C TYR A 104 -22.75 9.68 10.57
N GLU A 105 -21.83 10.58 10.19
CA GLU A 105 -22.05 12.03 10.34
C GLU A 105 -23.19 12.57 9.45
N ASP A 106 -23.35 12.06 8.23
CA ASP A 106 -24.46 12.42 7.34
C ASP A 106 -25.83 11.93 7.86
N SER A 107 -25.85 10.83 8.63
CA SER A 107 -27.09 10.31 9.23
C SER A 107 -27.58 11.18 10.40
N ILE A 108 -26.67 11.72 11.22
CA ILE A 108 -27.00 12.58 12.38
C ILE A 108 -27.44 13.98 11.92
N ALA A 109 -26.85 14.52 10.86
CA ALA A 109 -27.22 15.83 10.33
C ALA A 109 -28.65 15.86 9.75
N THR A 110 -29.16 14.71 9.30
CA THR A 110 -30.49 14.62 8.68
C THR A 110 -31.63 14.67 9.71
N GLU A 111 -31.41 14.16 10.94
CA GLU A 111 -32.45 14.13 11.98
C GLU A 111 -32.70 15.50 12.64
N HIS A 112 -31.68 16.37 12.71
CA HIS A 112 -31.84 17.69 13.34
C HIS A 112 -32.49 18.78 12.46
N SER A 113 -32.72 18.53 11.16
CA SER A 113 -33.39 19.51 10.28
C SER A 113 -34.93 19.38 10.24
N GLY A 114 -35.50 18.38 10.92
CA GLY A 114 -36.94 18.07 10.89
C GLY A 114 -37.82 18.80 11.91
N MET A 115 -37.27 19.60 12.83
CA MET A 115 -38.05 20.26 13.89
C MET A 115 -37.96 21.79 13.82
N SER A 116 -38.72 22.41 12.92
CA SER A 116 -39.26 23.75 13.22
C SER A 116 -40.43 24.17 12.34
N ARG A 117 -41.47 24.69 13.02
CA ARG A 117 -42.56 25.60 12.59
C ARG A 117 -43.94 24.98 12.37
N GLY A 118 -44.67 24.78 13.46
CA GLY A 118 -46.14 24.89 13.52
C GLY A 118 -46.55 26.32 13.93
N PRO A 119 -47.64 26.89 13.38
CA PRO A 119 -47.87 28.33 13.36
C PRO A 119 -48.49 28.88 14.66
N ARG A 120 -48.10 30.12 15.01
CA ARG A 120 -48.83 31.00 15.93
C ARG A 120 -50.27 31.15 15.44
N ARG A 121 -51.25 30.90 16.32
CA ARG A 121 -52.59 31.49 16.20
C ARG A 121 -52.88 32.32 17.44
N TYR A 122 -53.04 33.62 17.21
CA TYR A 122 -53.77 34.53 18.09
C TYR A 122 -55.26 34.29 17.90
N HIS A 123 -55.99 34.06 18.98
CA HIS A 123 -57.13 34.87 19.45
C HIS A 123 -57.69 34.27 20.73
#